data_AF-A0A0Q8RLH4-F1
#
_entry.id   AF-A0A0Q8RLH4-F1
#
_cell.length_a   1.000
_cell.length_b   1.000
_cell.length_c   1.000
_cell.angle_alpha   90.00
_cell.angle_beta   90.00
_cell.angle_gamma   90.00
#
_symmetry.space_group_name_H-M   'P 1'
#
loop_
_entity.id
_entity.type
_entity.pdbx_description
1 polymer ?
#
loop_
_entity_poly.entity_id
_entity_poly.type
_entity_poly.pdbx_seq_one_letter_code
_entity_poly.pdbx_strand_id
1 'polypeptide(L)'
;MVEVMRVPTIEELREKLKVMGVPNNPALRDANLETKIDALANFGRAYLPTFEVITFVATLLAKVREVYCAKQFGGEEFRTYFHAAAGVMRGGKLRPLPACLSAISATGFTLTGPSLMGRTAMLKRVVELLGKPFRVEGDHPAPRVMWVVPILYLGYPTCGTLEGLLRDMRDRILAEVGRHDMNVNALAELEGINGENVAIALCTLMNVGVFVLDGGGFSDVNGKTERIFRFLLKLREFAGIPVVISGTSAFMYSSSYMGNLNSNLFNGPSLQMNPFRPPLPPRDGVENSKAKNGVWQQMNAWLWRQGLHPHSSQMPDELPSWTYQAAYGRPGWLVQGFEALHLALITKPELLNTGALTEKRVLAIFDMKLQLHNSARRAVARTVPPSAKGRASFIKNLDHLSTHDFDEPQVHEWLDEAMLRRAWNR
;
A
#
# COMPACT_ATOMS: atom_id res chain seq x y z
N MET A 1 -6.98 -7.56 22.80
CA MET A 1 -6.44 -6.22 23.17
C MET A 1 -4.92 -6.22 23.31
N VAL A 2 -4.31 -7.18 24.02
CA VAL A 2 -2.85 -7.25 24.24
C VAL A 2 -2.01 -7.20 22.95
N GLU A 3 -2.47 -7.85 21.87
CA GLU A 3 -1.74 -7.86 20.59
C GLU A 3 -1.73 -6.51 19.86
N VAL A 4 -2.82 -5.75 19.88
CA VAL A 4 -2.91 -4.40 19.26
C VAL A 4 -2.13 -3.36 20.08
N MET A 5 -1.97 -3.60 21.38
CA MET A 5 -1.29 -2.70 22.32
C MET A 5 0.23 -2.89 22.37
N ARG A 6 0.77 -3.90 21.69
CA ARG A 6 2.21 -4.16 21.60
C ARG A 6 2.74 -3.64 20.26
N VAL A 7 3.77 -2.80 20.32
CA VAL A 7 4.56 -2.46 19.12
C VAL A 7 5.63 -3.56 18.93
N PRO A 8 5.62 -4.32 17.83
CA PRO A 8 6.65 -5.34 17.59
C PRO A 8 8.02 -4.70 17.34
N THR A 9 9.11 -5.44 17.56
CA THR A 9 10.47 -4.95 17.24
C THR A 9 10.66 -4.85 15.72
N ILE A 10 11.71 -4.15 15.27
CA ILE A 10 12.03 -4.01 13.84
C ILE A 10 12.25 -5.38 13.19
N GLU A 11 12.93 -6.29 13.89
CA GLU A 11 13.21 -7.66 13.43
C GLU A 11 11.92 -8.47 13.30
N GLU A 12 11.03 -8.35 14.28
CA GLU A 12 9.72 -9.03 14.25
C GLU A 12 8.85 -8.49 13.11
N LEU A 13 8.82 -7.17 12.92
CA LEU A 13 8.10 -6.54 11.80
C LEU A 13 8.67 -7.01 10.46
N ARG A 14 9.99 -7.11 10.34
CA ARG A 14 10.64 -7.58 9.11
C ARG A 14 10.15 -8.97 8.73
N GLU A 15 10.16 -9.92 9.68
CA GLU A 15 9.73 -11.29 9.39
C GLU A 15 8.21 -11.40 9.20
N LYS A 16 7.40 -10.62 9.93
CA LYS A 16 5.93 -10.64 9.74
C LYS A 16 5.47 -10.00 8.44
N LEU A 17 6.15 -8.96 7.96
CA LEU A 17 5.81 -8.30 6.70
C LEU A 17 6.34 -9.07 5.49
N LYS A 18 7.41 -9.86 5.65
CA LYS A 18 8.01 -10.66 4.58
C LYS A 18 7.08 -11.79 4.15
N VAL A 19 6.93 -11.98 2.85
CA VAL A 19 6.14 -13.06 2.24
C VAL A 19 7.03 -13.85 1.31
N MET A 20 7.16 -15.14 1.58
CA MET A 20 7.87 -16.06 0.69
C MET A 20 6.99 -16.37 -0.53
N GLY A 21 7.58 -16.33 -1.72
CA GLY A 21 6.95 -16.71 -2.99
C GLY A 21 6.75 -18.22 -3.14
N VAL A 22 7.53 -19.03 -2.42
CA VAL A 22 7.40 -20.49 -2.37
C VAL A 22 7.37 -20.95 -0.90
N PRO A 23 6.54 -21.94 -0.54
CA PRO A 23 6.55 -22.52 0.80
C PRO A 23 7.93 -23.06 1.20
N ASN A 24 8.30 -22.88 2.47
CA ASN A 24 9.57 -23.40 2.99
C ASN A 24 9.48 -24.90 3.28
N ASN A 25 9.43 -25.72 2.22
CA ASN A 25 9.42 -27.17 2.31
C ASN A 25 10.55 -27.76 1.44
N PRO A 26 11.60 -28.36 2.05
CA PRO A 26 12.70 -28.97 1.31
C PRO A 26 12.26 -30.01 0.28
N ALA A 27 11.21 -30.79 0.57
CA ALA A 27 10.71 -31.85 -0.31
C ALA A 27 10.19 -31.33 -1.66
N LEU A 28 9.81 -30.05 -1.76
CA LEU A 28 9.37 -29.45 -3.03
C LEU A 28 10.48 -29.41 -4.09
N ARG A 29 11.76 -29.47 -3.69
CA ARG A 29 12.89 -29.46 -4.63
C ARG A 29 13.09 -30.78 -5.34
N ASP A 30 12.71 -31.88 -4.70
CA ASP A 30 12.79 -33.23 -5.26
C ASP A 30 11.43 -33.70 -5.81
N ALA A 31 10.37 -32.91 -5.61
CA ALA A 31 9.05 -33.19 -6.11
C ALA A 31 8.99 -33.19 -7.65
N ASN A 32 7.92 -33.81 -8.18
CA ASN A 32 7.62 -33.81 -9.61
C ASN A 32 7.35 -32.38 -10.14
N LEU A 33 7.36 -32.22 -11.46
CA LEU A 33 7.21 -30.92 -12.11
C LEU A 33 5.88 -30.24 -11.76
N GLU A 34 4.78 -30.98 -11.73
CA GLU A 34 3.44 -30.45 -11.41
C GLU A 34 3.41 -29.84 -10.01
N THR A 35 3.90 -30.56 -9.00
CA THR A 35 3.97 -30.06 -7.61
C THR A 35 4.85 -28.80 -7.51
N LYS A 36 5.93 -28.74 -8.28
CA LYS A 36 6.80 -27.55 -8.34
C LYS A 36 6.10 -26.35 -8.97
N ILE A 37 5.33 -26.57 -10.04
CA ILE A 37 4.52 -25.52 -10.67
C ILE A 37 3.45 -25.01 -9.69
N ASP A 38 2.75 -25.90 -9.00
CA ASP A 38 1.75 -25.53 -7.99
C ASP A 38 2.35 -24.73 -6.85
N ALA A 39 3.54 -25.11 -6.38
CA ALA A 39 4.26 -24.37 -5.35
C ALA A 39 4.69 -22.96 -5.80
N LEU A 40 4.90 -22.73 -7.10
CA LEU A 40 5.19 -21.42 -7.68
C LEU A 40 3.94 -20.57 -7.94
N ALA A 41 2.72 -21.11 -7.85
CA ALA A 41 1.49 -20.40 -8.19
C ALA A 41 1.26 -19.11 -7.37
N ASN A 42 1.87 -19.02 -6.18
CA ASN A 42 1.79 -17.85 -5.31
C ASN A 42 3.04 -16.95 -5.37
N PHE A 43 4.00 -17.24 -6.25
CA PHE A 43 5.27 -16.50 -6.30
C PHE A 43 5.07 -15.01 -6.60
N GLY A 44 4.05 -14.67 -7.40
CA GLY A 44 3.67 -13.28 -7.66
C GLY A 44 3.36 -12.44 -6.41
N ARG A 45 3.13 -13.08 -5.25
CA ARG A 45 2.88 -12.42 -3.95
C ARG A 45 4.14 -12.22 -3.11
N ALA A 46 5.30 -12.71 -3.57
CA ALA A 46 6.56 -12.56 -2.86
C ALA A 46 6.84 -11.09 -2.54
N TYR A 47 7.18 -10.82 -1.28
CA TYR A 47 7.42 -9.47 -0.81
C TYR A 47 8.54 -9.44 0.23
N LEU A 48 9.53 -8.59 0.00
CA LEU A 48 10.62 -8.32 0.95
C LEU A 48 10.55 -6.83 1.36
N PRO A 49 10.22 -6.52 2.62
CA PRO A 49 10.16 -5.14 3.08
C PRO A 49 11.56 -4.52 3.15
N THR A 50 11.68 -3.24 2.76
CA THR A 50 12.90 -2.45 3.00
C THR A 50 12.91 -1.90 4.42
N PHE A 51 14.04 -1.34 4.84
CA PHE A 51 14.17 -0.73 6.16
C PHE A 51 13.24 0.49 6.33
N GLU A 52 13.07 1.29 5.29
CA GLU A 52 12.18 2.46 5.28
C GLU A 52 10.72 2.04 5.44
N VAL A 53 10.31 0.94 4.78
CA VAL A 53 9.00 0.32 4.95
C VAL A 53 8.79 -0.10 6.40
N ILE A 54 9.75 -0.82 6.98
CA ILE A 54 9.63 -1.32 8.37
C ILE A 54 9.51 -0.14 9.34
N THR A 55 10.33 0.90 9.16
CA THR A 55 10.29 2.11 9.98
C THR A 55 8.93 2.80 9.87
N PHE A 56 8.41 2.99 8.65
CA PHE A 56 7.10 3.60 8.44
C PHE A 56 5.97 2.81 9.12
N VAL A 57 5.98 1.48 8.97
CA VAL A 57 4.99 0.60 9.63
C VAL A 57 5.12 0.68 11.14
N ALA A 58 6.34 0.67 11.69
CA ALA A 58 6.56 0.83 13.12
C ALA A 58 5.99 2.15 13.66
N THR A 59 6.21 3.26 12.95
CA THR A 59 5.65 4.58 13.31
C THR A 59 4.13 4.56 13.27
N LEU A 60 3.52 3.94 12.24
CA LEU A 60 2.08 3.80 12.14
C LEU A 60 1.49 3.01 13.32
N LEU A 61 2.08 1.84 13.64
CA LEU A 61 1.62 1.00 14.75
C LEU A 61 1.79 1.69 16.11
N ALA A 62 2.89 2.42 16.30
CA ALA A 62 3.10 3.22 17.51
C ALA A 62 1.99 4.28 17.66
N LYS A 63 1.59 4.93 16.57
CA LYS A 63 0.51 5.93 16.57
C LYS A 63 -0.86 5.29 16.83
N VAL A 64 -1.14 4.13 16.24
CA VAL A 64 -2.36 3.35 16.51
C VAL A 64 -2.45 2.99 18.00
N ARG A 65 -1.34 2.51 18.58
CA ARG A 65 -1.25 2.20 20.02
C ARG A 65 -1.47 3.45 20.87
N GLU A 66 -0.83 4.57 20.54
CA GLU A 66 -0.99 5.84 21.26
C GLU A 66 -2.46 6.27 21.31
N VAL A 67 -3.16 6.18 20.18
CA VAL A 67 -4.60 6.46 20.09
C VAL A 67 -5.41 5.51 20.96
N TYR A 68 -5.15 4.20 20.93
CA TYR A 68 -5.86 3.27 21.82
C TYR A 68 -5.55 3.51 23.30
N CYS A 69 -4.32 3.86 23.67
CA CYS A 69 -3.93 4.20 25.03
C CYS A 69 -4.64 5.46 25.55
N ALA A 70 -4.92 6.43 24.68
CA ALA A 70 -5.63 7.66 25.02
C ALA A 70 -7.14 7.46 25.18
N LYS A 71 -7.71 6.44 24.53
CA LYS A 71 -9.13 6.05 24.65
C LYS A 71 -9.42 5.35 25.99
N GLN A 72 -9.33 6.09 27.09
CA GLN A 72 -9.53 5.57 28.43
C GLN A 72 -10.97 5.77 28.91
N PHE A 73 -11.74 4.68 29.03
CA PHE A 73 -13.11 4.73 29.55
C PHE A 73 -13.20 5.08 31.05
N GLY A 74 -12.09 5.03 31.78
CA GLY A 74 -11.98 5.58 33.14
C GLY A 74 -12.02 7.11 33.18
N GLY A 75 -11.70 7.79 32.08
CA GLY A 75 -11.83 9.23 31.93
C GLY A 75 -13.24 9.65 31.52
N GLU A 76 -13.84 10.56 32.28
CA GLU A 76 -15.22 11.04 32.02
C GLU A 76 -15.34 11.72 30.65
N GLU A 77 -14.32 12.47 30.23
CA GLU A 77 -14.32 13.22 28.98
C GLU A 77 -14.44 12.30 27.76
N PHE A 78 -13.58 11.28 27.66
CA PHE A 78 -13.63 10.31 26.58
C PHE A 78 -14.90 9.46 26.62
N ARG A 79 -15.35 9.05 27.81
CA ARG A 79 -16.59 8.29 27.99
C ARG A 79 -17.80 9.07 27.48
N THR A 80 -17.90 10.36 27.83
CA THR A 80 -18.98 11.25 27.38
C THR A 80 -18.94 11.42 25.87
N TYR A 81 -17.75 11.62 25.31
CA TYR A 81 -17.55 11.70 23.86
C TYR A 81 -17.99 10.41 23.15
N PHE A 82 -17.57 9.24 23.64
CA PHE A 82 -17.92 7.94 23.06
C PHE A 82 -19.43 7.69 23.05
N HIS A 83 -20.11 7.89 24.19
CA HIS A 83 -21.56 7.70 24.26
C HIS A 83 -22.34 8.74 23.45
N ALA A 84 -21.81 9.95 23.29
CA ALA A 84 -22.41 10.97 22.43
C ALA A 84 -22.41 10.56 20.94
N ALA A 85 -21.47 9.72 20.49
CA ALA A 85 -21.46 9.21 19.11
C ALA A 85 -22.74 8.44 18.75
N ALA A 86 -23.36 7.74 19.71
CA ALA A 86 -24.65 7.07 19.50
C ALA A 86 -25.81 8.05 19.26
N GLY A 87 -25.68 9.32 19.69
CA GLY A 87 -26.62 10.39 19.36
C GLY A 87 -26.44 10.90 17.91
N VAL A 88 -25.21 10.90 17.40
CA VAL A 88 -24.92 11.28 16.00
C VAL A 88 -25.53 10.29 15.02
N MET A 89 -25.49 8.99 15.34
CA MET A 89 -26.16 7.94 14.56
C MET A 89 -27.67 8.19 14.40
N ARG A 90 -28.29 8.99 15.28
CA ARG A 90 -29.72 9.35 15.26
C ARG A 90 -29.97 10.77 14.73
N GLY A 91 -29.02 11.35 13.99
CA GLY A 91 -29.13 12.69 13.40
C GLY A 91 -28.57 13.83 14.25
N GLY A 92 -27.91 13.52 15.38
CA GLY A 92 -27.20 14.52 16.19
C GLY A 92 -25.96 15.11 15.49
N LYS A 93 -25.40 16.17 16.08
CA LYS A 93 -24.17 16.82 15.59
C LYS A 93 -22.92 16.12 16.16
N LEU A 94 -21.85 16.10 15.36
CA LEU A 94 -20.53 15.68 15.83
C LEU A 94 -20.07 16.53 17.02
N ARG A 95 -19.41 15.88 17.97
CA ARG A 95 -18.77 16.56 19.10
C ARG A 95 -17.29 16.77 18.82
N PRO A 96 -16.69 17.88 19.33
CA PRO A 96 -15.25 18.07 19.23
C PRO A 96 -14.51 16.93 19.93
N LEU A 97 -13.27 16.69 19.50
CA LEU A 97 -12.42 15.70 20.15
C LEU A 97 -12.13 16.08 21.60
N PRO A 98 -12.14 15.09 22.52
CA PRO A 98 -11.69 15.32 23.89
C PRO A 98 -10.18 15.61 23.91
N ALA A 99 -9.72 16.33 24.94
CA ALA A 99 -8.34 16.79 25.09
C ALA A 99 -7.32 15.64 24.98
N CYS A 100 -7.65 14.48 25.54
CA CYS A 100 -6.83 13.27 25.48
C CYS A 100 -6.55 12.77 24.05
N LEU A 101 -7.47 13.00 23.10
CA LEU A 101 -7.30 12.63 21.70
C LEU A 101 -6.79 13.80 20.86
N SER A 102 -7.22 15.03 21.15
CA SER A 102 -6.77 16.22 20.41
C SER A 102 -5.28 16.53 20.62
N ALA A 103 -4.69 16.08 21.73
CA ALA A 103 -3.25 16.22 22.00
C ALA A 103 -2.37 15.35 21.09
N ILE A 104 -2.94 14.31 20.45
CA ILE A 104 -2.19 13.40 19.58
C ILE A 104 -1.96 14.07 18.22
N SER A 105 -0.69 14.40 17.96
CA SER A 105 -0.26 14.99 16.70
C SER A 105 0.17 13.93 15.67
N ALA A 106 0.39 14.37 14.42
CA ALA A 106 0.93 13.56 13.33
C ALA A 106 0.11 12.30 13.02
N THR A 107 -1.20 12.48 12.87
CA THR A 107 -2.17 11.40 12.57
C THR A 107 -2.48 11.25 11.07
N GLY A 108 -1.88 12.08 10.20
CA GLY A 108 -1.89 11.89 8.75
C GLY A 108 -0.65 11.12 8.28
N PHE A 109 -0.85 10.07 7.50
CA PHE A 109 0.22 9.25 6.91
C PHE A 109 0.06 9.21 5.41
N THR A 110 1.18 9.33 4.69
CA THR A 110 1.17 9.27 3.22
C THR A 110 2.12 8.21 2.70
N LEU A 111 1.67 7.46 1.70
CA LEU A 111 2.44 6.43 1.03
C LEU A 111 2.39 6.64 -0.48
N THR A 112 3.50 7.12 -1.05
CA THR A 112 3.59 7.55 -2.46
C THR A 112 4.66 6.78 -3.22
N GLY A 113 4.60 6.82 -4.55
CA GLY A 113 5.62 6.30 -5.45
C GLY A 113 5.05 5.92 -6.82
N PRO A 114 5.83 5.32 -7.70
CA PRO A 114 5.28 4.74 -8.91
C PRO A 114 4.45 3.47 -8.65
N SER A 115 3.61 3.09 -9.61
CA SER A 115 2.99 1.78 -9.66
C SER A 115 4.03 0.66 -9.63
N LEU A 116 3.65 -0.46 -8.97
CA LEU A 116 4.47 -1.68 -8.82
C LEU A 116 5.68 -1.56 -7.88
N MET A 117 5.63 -0.62 -6.94
CA MET A 117 6.61 -0.50 -5.85
C MET A 117 6.27 -1.30 -4.59
N GLY A 118 5.11 -1.98 -4.55
CA GLY A 118 4.72 -2.84 -3.42
C GLY A 118 3.92 -2.15 -2.31
N ARG A 119 3.39 -0.95 -2.54
CA ARG A 119 2.53 -0.21 -1.58
C ARG A 119 1.33 -1.02 -1.09
N THR A 120 0.49 -1.48 -2.01
CA THR A 120 -0.70 -2.29 -1.69
C THR A 120 -0.32 -3.61 -1.03
N ALA A 121 0.79 -4.22 -1.44
CA ALA A 121 1.29 -5.45 -0.79
C ALA A 121 1.64 -5.17 0.67
N MET A 122 2.41 -4.11 0.94
CA MET A 122 2.76 -3.63 2.28
C MET A 122 1.51 -3.38 3.14
N LEU A 123 0.54 -2.60 2.65
CA LEU A 123 -0.68 -2.28 3.41
C LEU A 123 -1.51 -3.51 3.71
N LYS A 124 -1.64 -4.45 2.76
CA LYS A 124 -2.30 -5.74 3.02
C LYS A 124 -1.60 -6.54 4.12
N ARG A 125 -0.26 -6.46 4.22
CA ARG A 125 0.47 -7.09 5.35
C ARG A 125 0.23 -6.38 6.67
N VAL A 126 0.12 -5.05 6.66
CA VAL A 126 -0.26 -4.28 7.86
C VAL A 126 -1.66 -4.69 8.34
N VAL A 127 -2.60 -4.93 7.41
CA VAL A 127 -3.94 -5.44 7.74
C VAL A 127 -3.85 -6.80 8.44
N GLU A 128 -3.07 -7.72 7.90
CA GLU A 128 -2.87 -9.05 8.51
C GLU A 128 -2.17 -8.96 9.88
N LEU A 129 -1.20 -8.06 10.02
CA LEU A 129 -0.46 -7.83 11.27
C LEU A 129 -1.35 -7.30 12.40
N LEU A 130 -2.26 -6.39 12.08
CA LEU A 130 -3.20 -5.81 13.05
C LEU A 130 -4.37 -6.75 13.40
N GLY A 131 -4.59 -7.77 12.57
CA GLY A 131 -5.60 -8.81 12.79
C GLY A 131 -7.01 -8.42 12.40
N LYS A 132 -7.93 -9.37 12.56
CA LYS A 132 -9.35 -9.20 12.28
C LYS A 132 -10.06 -8.42 13.39
N PRO A 133 -11.21 -7.79 13.10
CA PRO A 133 -12.04 -7.19 14.14
C PRO A 133 -12.43 -8.18 15.23
N PHE A 134 -12.50 -7.70 16.47
CA PHE A 134 -12.83 -8.53 17.63
C PHE A 134 -13.71 -7.76 18.63
N ARG A 135 -14.40 -8.50 19.50
CA ARG A 135 -15.18 -7.92 20.58
C ARG A 135 -14.38 -7.86 21.87
N VAL A 136 -14.59 -6.80 22.62
CA VAL A 136 -14.10 -6.65 23.99
C VAL A 136 -15.29 -6.53 24.90
N GLU A 137 -15.27 -7.30 25.97
CA GLU A 137 -16.21 -7.17 27.08
C GLU A 137 -15.60 -6.24 28.14
N GLY A 138 -16.43 -5.38 28.70
CA GLY A 138 -16.00 -4.38 29.67
C GLY A 138 -17.00 -4.23 30.80
N ASP A 139 -16.52 -3.84 31.95
CA ASP A 139 -17.37 -3.48 33.08
C ASP A 139 -17.53 -1.96 33.17
N HIS A 140 -18.64 -1.53 33.78
CA HIS A 140 -18.92 -0.11 33.99
C HIS A 140 -17.70 0.56 34.67
N PRO A 141 -17.19 1.69 34.14
CA PRO A 141 -17.86 2.63 33.22
C PRO A 141 -17.62 2.41 31.72
N ALA A 142 -16.93 1.34 31.31
CA ALA A 142 -16.78 1.00 29.89
C ALA A 142 -18.07 0.38 29.33
N PRO A 143 -18.29 0.42 28.00
CA PRO A 143 -19.35 -0.33 27.36
C PRO A 143 -19.25 -1.82 27.67
N ARG A 144 -20.39 -2.46 27.97
CA ARG A 144 -20.46 -3.91 28.24
C ARG A 144 -19.84 -4.75 27.13
N VAL A 145 -20.09 -4.34 25.89
CA VAL A 145 -19.53 -4.96 24.69
C VAL A 145 -19.15 -3.83 23.73
N MET A 146 -17.95 -3.91 23.18
CA MET A 146 -17.45 -2.99 22.18
C MET A 146 -16.76 -3.77 21.05
N TRP A 147 -17.03 -3.40 19.81
CA TRP A 147 -16.22 -3.86 18.69
C TRP A 147 -14.94 -3.04 18.62
N VAL A 148 -13.83 -3.71 18.31
CA VAL A 148 -12.56 -3.09 17.98
C VAL A 148 -12.22 -3.49 16.55
N VAL A 149 -12.10 -2.49 15.68
CA VAL A 149 -11.64 -2.65 14.29
C VAL A 149 -10.23 -2.06 14.22
N PRO A 150 -9.16 -2.88 14.30
CA PRO A 150 -7.79 -2.37 14.31
C PRO A 150 -7.47 -1.47 13.11
N ILE A 151 -8.01 -1.83 11.94
CA ILE A 151 -7.78 -1.14 10.67
C ILE A 151 -9.04 -1.23 9.79
N LEU A 152 -9.48 -0.10 9.28
CA LEU A 152 -10.48 -0.02 8.23
C LEU A 152 -9.78 0.27 6.90
N TYR A 153 -9.52 -0.79 6.13
CA TYR A 153 -8.85 -0.70 4.83
C TYR A 153 -9.87 -0.66 3.69
N LEU A 154 -9.80 0.39 2.89
CA LEU A 154 -10.62 0.61 1.70
C LEU A 154 -9.74 0.95 0.50
N GLY A 155 -10.17 0.50 -0.68
CA GLY A 155 -9.63 1.01 -1.94
C GLY A 155 -10.19 2.39 -2.25
N TYR A 156 -9.49 3.14 -3.10
CA TYR A 156 -10.04 4.37 -3.65
C TYR A 156 -11.32 4.06 -4.44
N PRO A 157 -12.42 4.80 -4.22
CA PRO A 157 -13.70 4.45 -4.81
C PRO A 157 -13.63 4.52 -6.33
N THR A 158 -14.09 3.47 -7.02
CA THR A 158 -14.02 3.38 -8.49
C THR A 158 -14.80 4.48 -9.20
N CYS A 159 -15.88 4.97 -8.57
CA CYS A 159 -16.66 6.11 -9.07
C CYS A 159 -16.02 7.48 -8.74
N GLY A 160 -14.98 7.51 -7.92
CA GLY A 160 -14.23 8.71 -7.55
C GLY A 160 -15.00 9.71 -6.68
N THR A 161 -16.09 9.30 -6.02
CA THR A 161 -16.92 10.17 -5.17
C THR A 161 -16.94 9.75 -3.71
N LEU A 162 -17.31 10.68 -2.84
CA LEU A 162 -17.48 10.43 -1.41
C LEU A 162 -18.60 9.42 -1.14
N GLU A 163 -19.70 9.50 -1.88
CA GLU A 163 -20.83 8.57 -1.74
C GLU A 163 -20.39 7.13 -2.04
N GLY A 164 -19.52 6.94 -3.03
CA GLY A 164 -18.89 5.65 -3.29
C GLY A 164 -18.04 5.16 -2.12
N LEU A 165 -17.21 6.03 -1.56
CA LEU A 165 -16.38 5.69 -0.39
C LEU A 165 -17.23 5.30 0.83
N LEU A 166 -18.33 6.01 1.09
CA LEU A 166 -19.23 5.72 2.21
C LEU A 166 -19.97 4.39 2.00
N ARG A 167 -20.33 4.05 0.76
CA ARG A 167 -20.87 2.73 0.40
C ARG A 167 -19.83 1.63 0.59
N ASP A 168 -18.62 1.80 0.08
CA ASP A 168 -17.53 0.83 0.25
C ASP A 168 -17.21 0.63 1.73
N MET A 169 -17.28 1.69 2.54
CA MET A 169 -17.16 1.63 3.99
C MET A 169 -18.28 0.82 4.64
N ARG A 170 -19.54 1.06 4.25
CA ARG A 170 -20.71 0.29 4.70
C ARG A 170 -20.50 -1.20 4.43
N ASP A 171 -20.20 -1.54 3.18
CA ASP A 171 -20.02 -2.93 2.74
C ASP A 171 -18.87 -3.60 3.48
N ARG A 172 -17.76 -2.89 3.68
CA ARG A 172 -16.61 -3.40 4.42
C ARG A 172 -16.94 -3.69 5.88
N ILE A 173 -17.67 -2.79 6.53
CA ILE A 173 -18.09 -2.96 7.92
C ILE A 173 -19.05 -4.14 8.04
N LEU A 174 -20.05 -4.22 7.17
CA LEU A 174 -21.01 -5.34 7.16
C LEU A 174 -20.32 -6.68 6.88
N ALA A 175 -19.31 -6.73 6.00
CA ALA A 175 -18.54 -7.94 5.74
C ALA A 175 -17.74 -8.42 6.96
N GLU A 176 -17.31 -7.51 7.84
CA GLU A 176 -16.44 -7.83 8.98
C GLU A 176 -17.21 -8.08 10.29
N VAL A 177 -18.29 -7.36 10.53
CA VAL A 177 -19.07 -7.46 11.79
C VAL A 177 -20.52 -7.86 11.60
N GLY A 178 -20.98 -7.95 10.35
CA GLY A 178 -22.32 -8.37 10.01
C GLY A 178 -22.59 -9.81 10.43
N ARG A 179 -23.86 -10.09 10.74
CA ARG A 179 -24.36 -11.44 11.01
C ARG A 179 -25.20 -11.90 9.81
N HIS A 180 -25.36 -13.21 9.65
CA HIS A 180 -26.14 -13.78 8.54
C HIS A 180 -27.62 -13.36 8.53
N ASP A 181 -28.15 -12.87 9.66
CA ASP A 181 -29.51 -12.38 9.86
C ASP A 181 -29.63 -10.84 9.80
N MET A 182 -28.52 -10.14 9.50
CA MET A 182 -28.50 -8.68 9.50
C MET A 182 -29.32 -8.13 8.31
N ASN A 183 -30.17 -7.13 8.59
CA ASN A 183 -31.05 -6.51 7.60
C ASN A 183 -30.23 -5.98 6.39
N VAL A 184 -30.71 -6.21 5.18
CA VAL A 184 -30.13 -5.72 3.92
C VAL A 184 -29.95 -4.19 3.92
N ASN A 185 -30.77 -3.46 4.69
CA ASN A 185 -30.70 -2.01 4.86
C ASN A 185 -29.87 -1.57 6.08
N ALA A 186 -29.11 -2.46 6.72
CA ALA A 186 -28.26 -2.09 7.84
C ALA A 186 -27.26 -1.00 7.42
N LEU A 187 -27.14 0.04 8.25
CA LEU A 187 -26.27 1.19 8.04
C LEU A 187 -26.59 2.00 6.76
N ALA A 188 -27.83 1.94 6.26
CA ALA A 188 -28.26 2.75 5.12
C ALA A 188 -28.11 4.27 5.37
N GLU A 189 -28.04 4.70 6.64
CA GLU A 189 -27.80 6.09 7.04
C GLU A 189 -26.45 6.64 6.54
N LEU A 190 -25.48 5.77 6.24
CA LEU A 190 -24.20 6.15 5.61
C LEU A 190 -24.38 6.73 4.21
N GLU A 191 -25.45 6.36 3.51
CA GLU A 191 -25.77 6.85 2.17
C GLU A 191 -26.70 8.08 2.20
N GLY A 192 -27.12 8.51 3.40
CA GLY A 192 -28.02 9.65 3.60
C GLY A 192 -27.33 11.02 3.65
N ILE A 193 -28.14 12.07 3.82
CA ILE A 193 -27.70 13.48 3.87
C ILE A 193 -26.63 13.75 4.94
N ASN A 194 -26.66 12.99 6.05
CA ASN A 194 -25.70 13.08 7.15
C ASN A 194 -24.64 11.96 7.14
N GLY A 195 -24.45 11.28 6.00
CA GLY A 195 -23.63 10.08 5.88
C GLY A 195 -22.20 10.23 6.43
N GLU A 196 -21.56 11.38 6.21
CA GLU A 196 -20.23 11.68 6.77
C GLU A 196 -20.20 11.64 8.30
N ASN A 197 -21.18 12.29 8.96
CA ASN A 197 -21.22 12.35 10.41
C ASN A 197 -21.52 10.97 11.00
N VAL A 198 -22.41 10.21 10.34
CA VAL A 198 -22.73 8.83 10.69
C VAL A 198 -21.49 7.95 10.55
N ALA A 199 -20.71 8.09 9.47
CA ALA A 199 -19.48 7.34 9.26
C ALA A 199 -18.44 7.61 10.35
N ILE A 200 -18.25 8.88 10.73
CA ILE A 200 -17.33 9.27 11.80
C ILE A 200 -17.80 8.68 13.15
N ALA A 201 -19.08 8.80 13.46
CA ALA A 201 -19.64 8.24 14.69
C ALA A 201 -19.54 6.71 14.74
N LEU A 202 -19.81 6.03 13.63
CA LEU A 202 -19.68 4.59 13.50
C LEU A 202 -18.22 4.15 13.71
N CYS A 203 -17.26 4.84 13.10
CA CYS A 203 -15.84 4.61 13.33
C CYS A 203 -15.45 4.75 14.81
N THR A 204 -15.99 5.75 15.51
CA THR A 204 -15.78 5.94 16.95
C THR A 204 -16.38 4.78 17.76
N LEU A 205 -17.63 4.38 17.48
CA LEU A 205 -18.33 3.30 18.18
C LEU A 205 -17.72 1.91 17.95
N MET A 206 -17.19 1.68 16.75
CA MET A 206 -16.45 0.46 16.39
C MET A 206 -14.96 0.50 16.81
N ASN A 207 -14.59 1.56 17.54
CA ASN A 207 -13.25 1.80 18.04
C ASN A 207 -12.18 1.57 16.95
N VAL A 208 -12.37 2.18 15.79
CA VAL A 208 -11.44 2.05 14.65
C VAL A 208 -10.05 2.58 15.05
N GLY A 209 -9.01 1.81 14.77
CA GLY A 209 -7.62 2.13 15.13
C GLY A 209 -6.88 2.96 14.09
N VAL A 210 -7.10 2.69 12.80
CA VAL A 210 -6.57 3.45 11.66
C VAL A 210 -7.51 3.30 10.46
N PHE A 211 -7.65 4.36 9.67
CA PHE A 211 -8.34 4.34 8.39
C PHE A 211 -7.31 4.35 7.25
N VAL A 212 -7.45 3.46 6.27
CA VAL A 212 -6.56 3.39 5.11
C VAL A 212 -7.37 3.54 3.82
N LEU A 213 -6.99 4.54 3.01
CA LEU A 213 -7.45 4.70 1.63
C LEU A 213 -6.28 4.36 0.68
N ASP A 214 -6.36 3.20 0.02
CA ASP A 214 -5.29 2.68 -0.85
C ASP A 214 -5.64 2.76 -2.34
N GLY A 215 -4.61 2.80 -3.18
CA GLY A 215 -4.75 2.56 -4.62
C GLY A 215 -5.14 3.77 -5.46
N GLY A 216 -5.03 4.99 -4.95
CA GLY A 216 -5.29 6.19 -5.75
C GLY A 216 -4.33 6.31 -6.94
N GLY A 217 -4.87 6.39 -8.15
CA GLY A 217 -4.16 6.64 -9.39
C GLY A 217 -4.54 7.97 -10.03
N PHE A 218 -3.81 8.40 -11.04
CA PHE A 218 -4.08 9.64 -11.76
C PHE A 218 -5.51 9.66 -12.33
N SER A 219 -6.03 8.51 -12.79
CA SER A 219 -7.42 8.40 -13.29
C SER A 219 -8.48 8.81 -12.27
N ASP A 220 -8.15 8.73 -10.98
CA ASP A 220 -9.13 8.83 -9.91
C ASP A 220 -9.25 10.25 -9.35
N VAL A 221 -8.28 11.11 -9.71
CA VAL A 221 -8.26 12.54 -9.36
C VAL A 221 -9.22 13.31 -10.27
N ASN A 222 -10.27 13.88 -9.67
CA ASN A 222 -11.37 14.56 -10.34
C ASN A 222 -11.98 15.68 -9.47
N GLY A 223 -12.95 16.44 -9.99
CA GLY A 223 -13.57 17.58 -9.26
C GLY A 223 -14.26 17.22 -7.93
N LYS A 224 -14.52 15.94 -7.66
CA LYS A 224 -15.14 15.42 -6.43
C LYS A 224 -14.13 14.86 -5.43
N THR A 225 -12.87 14.69 -5.82
CA THR A 225 -11.78 14.19 -4.95
C THR A 225 -11.61 15.05 -3.70
N GLU A 226 -11.80 16.37 -3.82
CA GLU A 226 -11.72 17.28 -2.69
C GLU A 226 -12.73 16.92 -1.57
N ARG A 227 -13.95 16.47 -1.92
CA ARG A 227 -14.94 16.04 -0.92
C ARG A 227 -14.49 14.80 -0.15
N ILE A 228 -13.78 13.88 -0.80
CA ILE A 228 -13.19 12.71 -0.13
C ILE A 228 -12.12 13.17 0.88
N PHE A 229 -11.20 14.04 0.48
CA PHE A 229 -10.14 14.52 1.38
C PHE A 229 -10.68 15.38 2.53
N ARG A 230 -11.69 16.23 2.28
CA ARG A 230 -12.38 16.96 3.35
C ARG A 230 -13.03 16.01 4.35
N PHE A 231 -13.67 14.93 3.88
CA PHE A 231 -14.20 13.90 4.77
C PHE A 231 -13.11 13.22 5.60
N LEU A 232 -11.98 12.83 4.99
CA LEU A 232 -10.86 12.21 5.71
C LEU A 232 -10.26 13.15 6.76
N LEU A 233 -10.12 14.43 6.43
CA LEU A 233 -9.68 15.45 7.38
C LEU A 233 -10.66 15.56 8.55
N LYS A 234 -11.96 15.62 8.25
CA LYS A 234 -13.04 15.65 9.25
C LYS A 234 -13.06 14.38 10.12
N LEU A 235 -12.83 13.20 9.55
CA LEU A 235 -12.70 11.95 10.30
C LEU A 235 -11.55 12.04 11.30
N ARG A 236 -10.41 12.57 10.89
CA ARG A 236 -9.26 12.78 11.76
C ARG A 236 -9.55 13.80 12.86
N GLU A 237 -10.15 14.94 12.51
CA GLU A 237 -10.44 16.06 13.42
C GLU A 237 -11.55 15.77 14.43
N PHE A 238 -12.49 14.89 14.10
CA PHE A 238 -13.65 14.59 14.95
C PHE A 238 -13.61 13.21 15.60
N ALA A 239 -12.85 12.24 15.07
CA ALA A 239 -12.67 10.91 15.67
C ALA A 239 -11.26 10.62 16.19
N GLY A 240 -10.26 11.44 15.86
CA GLY A 240 -8.89 11.24 16.33
C GLY A 240 -8.25 9.98 15.73
N ILE A 241 -8.82 9.47 14.65
CA ILE A 241 -8.38 8.25 13.97
C ILE A 241 -7.27 8.61 12.99
N PRO A 242 -6.09 7.96 13.08
CA PRO A 242 -5.04 8.09 12.08
C PRO A 242 -5.53 7.70 10.70
N VAL A 243 -5.15 8.48 9.68
CA VAL A 243 -5.53 8.25 8.27
C VAL A 243 -4.28 7.99 7.45
N VAL A 244 -4.24 6.88 6.72
CA VAL A 244 -3.21 6.56 5.73
C VAL A 244 -3.80 6.74 4.34
N ILE A 245 -3.15 7.57 3.52
CA ILE A 245 -3.50 7.73 2.12
C ILE A 245 -2.37 7.14 1.29
N SER A 246 -2.70 6.20 0.42
CA SER A 246 -1.76 5.63 -0.54
C SER A 246 -2.20 5.83 -1.97
N GLY A 247 -1.26 6.30 -2.79
CA GLY A 247 -1.48 6.51 -4.21
C GLY A 247 -0.18 6.55 -5.00
N THR A 248 -0.32 6.68 -6.30
CA THR A 248 0.81 6.88 -7.21
C THR A 248 1.42 8.27 -7.02
N SER A 249 2.64 8.47 -7.50
CA SER A 249 3.28 9.80 -7.52
C SER A 249 2.39 10.79 -8.27
N ALA A 250 1.78 10.37 -9.39
CA ALA A 250 0.81 11.17 -10.12
C ALA A 250 -0.42 11.54 -9.29
N PHE A 251 -1.02 10.58 -8.58
CA PHE A 251 -2.16 10.85 -7.71
C PHE A 251 -1.83 11.85 -6.61
N MET A 252 -0.73 11.63 -5.89
CA MET A 252 -0.31 12.47 -4.77
C MET A 252 0.07 13.88 -5.24
N TYR A 253 0.75 13.96 -6.38
CA TYR A 253 1.10 15.20 -7.03
C TYR A 253 -0.16 15.97 -7.48
N SER A 254 -1.05 15.38 -8.27
CA SER A 254 -2.28 16.06 -8.71
C SER A 254 -3.19 16.45 -7.54
N SER A 255 -3.17 15.68 -6.46
CA SER A 255 -3.90 15.97 -5.23
C SER A 255 -3.33 17.18 -4.47
N SER A 256 -2.02 17.44 -4.52
CA SER A 256 -1.43 18.58 -3.80
C SER A 256 -1.87 19.93 -4.39
N TYR A 257 -2.23 19.99 -5.67
CA TYR A 257 -2.75 21.18 -6.35
C TYR A 257 -4.23 21.49 -6.07
N MET A 258 -4.97 20.59 -5.41
CA MET A 258 -6.39 20.76 -5.11
C MET A 258 -6.69 21.66 -3.88
N GLY A 259 -5.75 22.53 -3.50
CA GLY A 259 -5.95 23.61 -2.51
C GLY A 259 -5.35 23.37 -1.11
N ASN A 260 -5.43 24.40 -0.27
CA ASN A 260 -4.78 24.47 1.05
C ASN A 260 -5.26 23.45 2.08
N LEU A 261 -6.47 22.89 1.92
CA LEU A 261 -7.02 21.85 2.81
C LEU A 261 -6.19 20.57 2.82
N ASN A 262 -5.48 20.29 1.71
CA ASN A 262 -4.72 19.06 1.53
C ASN A 262 -3.40 19.06 2.32
N SER A 263 -2.82 20.23 2.59
CA SER A 263 -1.58 20.34 3.37
C SER A 263 -1.76 19.79 4.78
N ASN A 264 -2.92 20.04 5.41
CA ASN A 264 -3.24 19.54 6.74
C ASN A 264 -3.43 18.03 6.74
N LEU A 265 -4.04 17.45 5.71
CA LEU A 265 -4.28 16.01 5.62
C LEU A 265 -2.97 15.23 5.39
N PHE A 266 -2.08 15.78 4.55
CA PHE A 266 -0.79 15.20 4.22
C PHE A 266 0.33 15.55 5.22
N ASN A 267 0.04 16.36 6.24
CA ASN A 267 0.98 16.69 7.30
C ASN A 267 1.16 15.50 8.27
N GLY A 268 2.31 14.85 8.17
CA GLY A 268 2.73 13.76 9.04
C GLY A 268 3.74 12.83 8.35
N PRO A 269 3.99 11.64 8.91
CA PRO A 269 4.98 10.71 8.35
C PRO A 269 4.64 10.31 6.91
N SER A 270 5.62 10.48 6.01
CA SER A 270 5.50 10.12 4.61
C SER A 270 6.53 9.06 4.23
N LEU A 271 6.10 8.06 3.47
CA LEU A 271 6.99 7.11 2.81
C LEU A 271 6.87 7.27 1.30
N GLN A 272 7.98 7.65 0.68
CA GLN A 272 8.13 7.70 -0.77
C GLN A 272 8.89 6.46 -1.24
N MET A 273 8.20 5.57 -1.94
CA MET A 273 8.77 4.36 -2.53
C MET A 273 9.25 4.65 -3.95
N ASN A 274 10.50 5.09 -4.09
CA ASN A 274 11.12 5.35 -5.39
C ASN A 274 11.70 4.07 -6.01
N PRO A 275 11.76 3.96 -7.36
CA PRO A 275 12.47 2.87 -8.02
C PRO A 275 13.89 2.72 -7.48
N PHE A 276 14.32 1.47 -7.28
CA PHE A 276 15.67 1.20 -6.81
C PHE A 276 16.70 1.63 -7.84
N ARG A 277 17.87 2.06 -7.35
CA ARG A 277 18.99 2.44 -8.22
C ARG A 277 19.56 1.22 -8.95
N PRO A 278 20.16 1.42 -10.14
CA PRO A 278 20.84 0.33 -10.85
C PRO A 278 21.94 -0.29 -9.98
N PRO A 279 22.23 -1.59 -10.15
CA PRO A 279 23.40 -2.18 -9.51
C PRO A 279 24.66 -1.45 -9.97
N LEU A 280 25.59 -1.21 -9.05
CA LEU A 280 26.88 -0.62 -9.40
C LEU A 280 27.70 -1.62 -10.22
N PRO A 281 28.37 -1.19 -11.29
CA PRO A 281 29.27 -2.08 -12.02
C PRO A 281 30.38 -2.57 -11.09
N PRO A 282 30.88 -3.81 -11.26
CA PRO A 282 32.10 -4.25 -10.60
C PRO A 282 33.21 -3.26 -10.97
N ARG A 283 33.84 -2.62 -9.97
CA ARG A 283 35.07 -1.85 -10.23
C ARG A 283 36.22 -2.83 -10.22
N ASP A 284 37.04 -2.82 -11.28
CA ASP A 284 38.24 -3.65 -11.36
C ASP A 284 39.11 -3.49 -10.11
N GLY A 285 39.45 -4.62 -9.49
CA GLY A 285 40.42 -4.68 -8.40
C GLY A 285 39.94 -4.30 -7.00
N VAL A 286 38.66 -3.95 -6.80
CA VAL A 286 38.10 -3.75 -5.45
C VAL A 286 37.01 -4.78 -5.22
N GLU A 287 37.20 -5.68 -4.24
CA GLU A 287 36.10 -6.42 -3.60
C GLU A 287 35.14 -5.41 -2.97
N ASN A 288 34.32 -4.78 -3.80
CA ASN A 288 33.35 -3.79 -3.34
C ASN A 288 32.20 -4.56 -2.67
N SER A 289 32.41 -4.96 -1.43
CA SER A 289 31.38 -5.49 -0.53
C SER A 289 30.13 -4.58 -0.54
N LYS A 290 30.32 -3.25 -0.61
CA LYS A 290 29.24 -2.27 -0.76
C LYS A 290 28.49 -2.38 -2.10
N ALA A 291 29.19 -2.66 -3.21
CA ALA A 291 28.56 -2.89 -4.51
C ALA A 291 27.88 -4.26 -4.61
N LYS A 292 28.07 -5.18 -3.65
CA LYS A 292 27.31 -6.43 -3.50
C LYS A 292 26.15 -6.31 -2.49
N ASN A 293 26.02 -5.16 -1.81
CA ASN A 293 25.06 -4.92 -0.74
C ASN A 293 23.91 -3.98 -1.13
N GLY A 294 23.75 -3.62 -2.41
CA GLY A 294 22.64 -2.75 -2.85
C GLY A 294 21.28 -3.41 -2.66
N VAL A 295 20.23 -2.62 -2.36
CA VAL A 295 18.87 -3.14 -2.11
C VAL A 295 18.36 -3.99 -3.29
N TRP A 296 18.62 -3.55 -4.53
CA TRP A 296 18.25 -4.32 -5.74
C TRP A 296 18.91 -5.70 -5.80
N GLN A 297 20.19 -5.80 -5.45
CA GLN A 297 20.93 -7.06 -5.44
C GLN A 297 20.45 -7.97 -4.31
N GLN A 298 20.20 -7.41 -3.13
CA GLN A 298 19.62 -8.16 -2.01
C GLN A 298 18.26 -8.77 -2.39
N MET A 299 17.42 -8.02 -3.09
CA MET A 299 16.14 -8.53 -3.59
C MET A 299 16.31 -9.62 -4.63
N ASN A 300 17.22 -9.46 -5.60
CA ASN A 300 17.53 -10.50 -6.59
C ASN A 300 18.01 -11.79 -5.92
N ALA A 301 18.97 -11.67 -4.99
CA ALA A 301 19.48 -12.82 -4.24
C ALA A 301 18.39 -13.50 -3.41
N TRP A 302 17.52 -12.72 -2.77
CA TRP A 302 16.40 -13.24 -2.00
C TRP A 302 15.36 -13.94 -2.88
N LEU A 303 15.03 -13.41 -4.06
CA LEU A 303 14.11 -14.04 -5.01
C LEU A 303 14.73 -15.28 -5.66
N TRP A 304 16.03 -15.27 -5.97
CA TRP A 304 16.75 -16.44 -6.48
C TRP A 304 16.68 -17.60 -5.49
N ARG A 305 16.98 -17.36 -4.20
CA ARG A 305 16.94 -18.40 -3.15
C ARG A 305 15.56 -19.02 -2.91
N GLN A 306 14.50 -18.40 -3.41
CA GLN A 306 13.14 -18.92 -3.32
C GLN A 306 12.78 -19.86 -4.47
N GLY A 307 13.69 -20.06 -5.44
CA GLY A 307 13.52 -21.06 -6.47
C GLY A 307 13.48 -22.48 -5.92
N LEU A 308 12.92 -23.38 -6.74
CA LEU A 308 12.86 -24.81 -6.49
C LEU A 308 14.03 -25.58 -7.13
N HIS A 309 15.06 -24.86 -7.57
CA HIS A 309 16.31 -25.43 -8.05
C HIS A 309 17.20 -25.88 -6.87
N PRO A 310 18.25 -26.70 -7.11
CA PRO A 310 19.19 -27.12 -6.06
C PRO A 310 19.79 -25.94 -5.28
N HIS A 311 20.06 -26.14 -3.99
CA HIS A 311 20.66 -25.10 -3.14
C HIS A 311 22.10 -24.74 -3.53
N SER A 312 22.80 -25.68 -4.17
CA SER A 312 24.16 -25.46 -4.71
C SER A 312 24.16 -24.55 -5.93
N SER A 313 23.01 -24.30 -6.57
CA SER A 313 22.91 -23.42 -7.74
C SER A 313 23.17 -21.97 -7.33
N GLN A 314 24.36 -21.48 -7.68
CA GLN A 314 24.74 -20.10 -7.48
C GLN A 314 23.95 -19.19 -8.42
N MET A 315 23.54 -18.04 -7.92
CA MET A 315 22.96 -16.98 -8.74
C MET A 315 24.06 -16.41 -9.63
N PRO A 316 23.86 -16.25 -10.95
CA PRO A 316 24.82 -15.54 -11.80
C PRO A 316 25.05 -14.11 -11.29
N ASP A 317 26.31 -13.68 -11.25
CA ASP A 317 26.70 -12.37 -10.71
C ASP A 317 26.11 -11.21 -11.53
N GLU A 318 25.89 -11.42 -12.82
CA GLU A 318 25.32 -10.44 -13.75
C GLU A 318 23.79 -10.39 -13.71
N LEU A 319 23.12 -11.38 -13.09
CA LEU A 319 21.65 -11.45 -13.04
C LEU A 319 20.99 -10.16 -12.54
N PRO A 320 21.48 -9.49 -11.47
CA PRO A 320 20.92 -8.22 -11.03
C PRO A 320 20.97 -7.11 -12.09
N SER A 321 21.98 -7.10 -12.97
CA SER A 321 22.10 -6.15 -14.07
C SER A 321 21.06 -6.43 -15.15
N TRP A 322 20.95 -7.69 -15.57
CA TRP A 322 19.98 -8.12 -16.58
C TRP A 322 18.54 -7.89 -16.11
N THR A 323 18.22 -8.23 -14.86
CA THR A 323 16.88 -8.01 -14.31
C THR A 323 16.58 -6.53 -14.11
N TYR A 324 17.59 -5.69 -13.86
CA TYR A 324 17.40 -4.24 -13.80
C TYR A 324 16.97 -3.67 -15.16
N GLN A 325 17.60 -4.10 -16.26
CA GLN A 325 17.21 -3.66 -17.61
C GLN A 325 15.75 -3.99 -17.93
N ALA A 326 15.23 -5.11 -17.40
CA ALA A 326 13.85 -5.48 -17.58
C ALA A 326 12.89 -4.73 -16.65
N ALA A 327 13.24 -4.61 -15.37
CA ALA A 327 12.33 -4.18 -14.31
C ALA A 327 12.55 -2.72 -13.83
N TYR A 328 13.56 -2.01 -14.32
CA TYR A 328 13.82 -0.59 -14.03
C TYR A 328 13.69 -0.22 -12.54
N GLY A 329 14.28 -1.04 -11.67
CA GLY A 329 14.25 -0.81 -10.22
C GLY A 329 12.90 -1.09 -9.53
N ARG A 330 11.92 -1.71 -10.19
CA ARG A 330 10.58 -1.97 -9.63
C ARG A 330 10.42 -3.39 -9.10
N PRO A 331 10.13 -3.57 -7.81
CA PRO A 331 9.92 -4.90 -7.22
C PRO A 331 8.79 -5.68 -7.85
N GLY A 332 7.66 -5.04 -8.19
CA GLY A 332 6.52 -5.74 -8.76
C GLY A 332 6.79 -6.33 -10.15
N TRP A 333 7.64 -5.69 -10.96
CA TRP A 333 8.12 -6.28 -12.22
C TRP A 333 9.17 -7.35 -11.97
N LEU A 334 10.07 -7.14 -11.01
CA LEU A 334 11.10 -8.11 -10.63
C LEU A 334 10.48 -9.43 -10.18
N VAL A 335 9.50 -9.40 -9.26
CA VAL A 335 8.83 -10.59 -8.72
C VAL A 335 8.13 -11.37 -9.83
N GLN A 336 7.40 -10.69 -10.72
CA GLN A 336 6.75 -11.34 -11.87
C GLN A 336 7.78 -11.98 -12.82
N GLY A 337 8.88 -11.28 -13.12
CA GLY A 337 9.94 -11.84 -13.95
C GLY A 337 10.63 -13.04 -13.30
N PHE A 338 10.85 -13.02 -11.99
CA PHE A 338 11.41 -14.15 -11.25
C PHE A 338 10.45 -15.35 -11.18
N GLU A 339 9.14 -15.14 -11.07
CA GLU A 339 8.15 -16.21 -11.20
C GLU A 339 8.31 -16.95 -12.54
N ALA A 340 8.42 -16.20 -13.65
CA ALA A 340 8.63 -16.77 -14.97
C ALA A 340 10.02 -17.41 -15.14
N LEU A 341 11.06 -16.80 -14.55
CA LEU A 341 12.41 -17.36 -14.56
C LEU A 341 12.47 -18.69 -13.81
N HIS A 342 11.88 -18.77 -12.61
CA HIS A 342 11.84 -20.01 -11.83
C HIS A 342 11.06 -21.10 -12.56
N LEU A 343 9.93 -20.76 -13.19
CA LEU A 343 9.20 -21.70 -14.05
C LEU A 343 10.07 -22.22 -15.20
N ALA A 344 10.84 -21.34 -15.86
CA ALA A 344 11.77 -21.74 -16.91
C ALA A 344 12.89 -22.65 -16.37
N LEU A 345 13.44 -22.37 -15.19
CA LEU A 345 14.51 -23.18 -14.58
C LEU A 345 14.04 -24.58 -14.18
N ILE A 346 12.79 -24.75 -13.70
CA ILE A 346 12.27 -26.08 -13.34
C ILE A 346 11.83 -26.88 -14.58
N THR A 347 11.39 -26.21 -15.64
CA THR A 347 10.96 -26.87 -16.90
C THR A 347 12.14 -27.18 -17.81
N LYS A 348 13.24 -26.42 -17.70
CA LYS A 348 14.46 -26.56 -18.49
C LYS A 348 15.69 -26.54 -17.57
N PRO A 349 15.96 -27.65 -16.84
CA PRO A 349 17.05 -27.71 -15.87
C PRO A 349 18.44 -27.43 -16.46
N GLU A 350 18.63 -27.61 -17.77
CA GLU A 350 19.87 -27.27 -18.49
C GLU A 350 20.25 -25.79 -18.39
N LEU A 351 19.29 -24.91 -18.06
CA LEU A 351 19.54 -23.49 -17.80
C LEU A 351 20.34 -23.24 -16.51
N LEU A 352 20.42 -24.23 -15.61
CA LEU A 352 21.22 -24.16 -14.39
C LEU A 352 22.70 -24.48 -14.61
N ASN A 353 23.07 -24.99 -15.79
CA ASN A 353 24.47 -25.24 -16.13
C ASN A 353 25.23 -23.91 -16.25
N THR A 354 26.50 -23.92 -15.84
CA THR A 354 27.38 -22.75 -15.91
C THR A 354 27.38 -22.15 -17.32
N GLY A 355 27.07 -20.86 -17.43
CA GLY A 355 27.01 -20.14 -18.71
C GLY A 355 25.75 -20.37 -19.57
N ALA A 356 24.84 -21.27 -19.18
CA ALA A 356 23.62 -21.55 -19.95
C ALA A 356 22.54 -20.48 -19.77
N LEU A 357 22.49 -19.83 -18.62
CA LEU A 357 21.64 -18.66 -18.37
C LEU A 357 22.39 -17.40 -18.84
N THR A 358 21.90 -16.79 -19.92
CA THR A 358 22.49 -15.60 -20.53
C THR A 358 21.54 -14.41 -20.44
N GLU A 359 22.08 -13.20 -20.58
CA GLU A 359 21.30 -11.95 -20.65
C GLU A 359 20.11 -12.06 -21.60
N LYS A 360 20.36 -12.48 -22.85
CA LYS A 360 19.32 -12.64 -23.88
C LYS A 360 18.18 -13.55 -23.44
N ARG A 361 18.49 -14.65 -22.74
CA ARG A 361 17.49 -15.60 -22.25
C ARG A 361 16.67 -15.03 -21.09
N VAL A 362 17.34 -14.40 -20.12
CA VAL A 362 16.67 -13.76 -18.99
C VAL A 362 15.75 -12.64 -19.45
N LEU A 363 16.24 -11.75 -20.32
CA LEU A 363 15.44 -10.67 -20.89
C LEU A 363 14.24 -11.20 -21.68
N ALA A 364 14.41 -12.24 -22.50
CA ALA A 364 13.30 -12.84 -23.23
C ALA A 364 12.21 -13.42 -22.30
N ILE A 365 12.60 -14.08 -21.21
CA ILE A 365 11.66 -14.61 -20.21
C ILE A 365 10.91 -13.46 -19.53
N PHE A 366 11.63 -12.43 -19.09
CA PHE A 366 11.03 -11.27 -18.45
C PHE A 366 10.11 -10.51 -19.41
N ASP A 367 10.52 -10.28 -20.66
CA ASP A 367 9.73 -9.57 -21.67
C ASP A 367 8.43 -10.30 -22.00
N MET A 368 8.46 -11.64 -22.10
CA MET A 368 7.25 -12.43 -22.30
C MET A 368 6.27 -12.27 -21.12
N LYS A 369 6.77 -12.38 -19.89
CA LYS A 369 5.94 -12.23 -18.69
C LYS A 369 5.39 -10.82 -18.52
N LEU A 370 6.21 -9.81 -18.84
CA LEU A 370 5.88 -8.40 -18.66
C LEU A 370 5.26 -7.77 -19.91
N GLN A 371 4.77 -8.56 -20.87
CA GLN A 371 4.26 -8.05 -22.15
C GLN A 371 3.16 -7.00 -21.99
N LEU A 372 2.27 -7.17 -21.01
CA LEU A 372 1.17 -6.25 -20.71
C LEU A 372 1.67 -4.92 -20.13
N HIS A 373 2.91 -4.89 -19.64
CA HIS A 373 3.58 -3.70 -19.12
C HIS A 373 4.50 -3.03 -20.14
N ASN A 374 4.57 -3.52 -21.39
CA ASN A 374 5.51 -2.99 -22.38
C ASN A 374 5.30 -1.50 -22.71
N SER A 375 4.07 -0.96 -22.60
CA SER A 375 3.87 0.49 -22.76
C SER A 375 4.47 1.27 -21.59
N ALA A 376 4.24 0.82 -20.36
CA ALA A 376 4.74 1.45 -19.15
C ALA A 376 6.27 1.34 -19.05
N ARG A 377 6.82 0.15 -19.33
CA ARG A 377 8.27 -0.08 -19.39
C ARG A 377 8.94 0.82 -20.42
N ARG A 378 8.37 0.94 -21.62
CA ARG A 378 8.87 1.89 -22.65
C ARG A 378 8.77 3.35 -22.21
N ALA A 379 7.71 3.72 -21.48
CA ALA A 379 7.58 5.08 -20.95
C ALA A 379 8.66 5.39 -19.90
N VAL A 380 8.91 4.46 -18.98
CA VAL A 380 9.97 4.58 -17.95
C VAL A 380 11.37 4.54 -18.56
N ALA A 381 11.59 3.76 -19.62
CA ALA A 381 12.88 3.66 -20.29
C ALA A 381 13.24 4.92 -21.11
N ARG A 382 12.25 5.71 -21.52
CA ARG A 382 12.47 6.92 -22.33
C ARG A 382 12.92 8.05 -21.42
N THR A 383 14.20 8.36 -21.45
CA THR A 383 14.79 9.64 -20.98
C THR A 383 14.53 10.81 -21.95
N VAL A 384 13.55 10.69 -22.84
CA VAL A 384 13.41 11.60 -23.99
C VAL A 384 12.66 12.87 -23.57
N PRO A 385 13.17 14.07 -23.91
CA PRO A 385 12.52 15.32 -23.57
C PRO A 385 11.08 15.35 -24.12
N PRO A 386 10.17 16.05 -23.43
CA PRO A 386 8.76 15.91 -23.71
C PRO A 386 8.42 16.56 -25.08
N SER A 387 7.92 15.75 -26.02
CA SER A 387 7.39 16.21 -27.32
C SER A 387 5.87 16.09 -27.36
N ALA A 388 5.19 16.85 -28.24
CA ALA A 388 3.73 16.77 -28.38
C ALA A 388 3.21 15.36 -28.73
N LYS A 389 3.98 14.57 -29.51
CA LYS A 389 3.70 13.14 -29.77
C LYS A 389 3.95 12.25 -28.53
N GLY A 390 4.78 12.71 -27.59
CA GLY A 390 5.03 12.07 -26.30
C GLY A 390 3.93 12.31 -25.26
N ARG A 391 3.16 13.41 -25.36
CA ARG A 391 2.15 13.82 -24.35
C ARG A 391 1.06 12.77 -24.08
N ALA A 392 0.46 12.20 -25.13
CA ALA A 392 -0.58 11.17 -24.95
C ALA A 392 -0.02 9.88 -24.30
N SER A 393 1.21 9.49 -24.69
CA SER A 393 1.92 8.35 -24.10
C SER A 393 2.33 8.63 -22.65
N PHE A 394 2.69 9.88 -22.34
CA PHE A 394 3.00 10.34 -20.99
C PHE A 394 1.77 10.23 -20.09
N ILE A 395 0.66 10.86 -20.47
CA ILE A 395 -0.61 10.85 -19.72
C ILE A 395 -1.08 9.41 -19.44
N LYS A 396 -0.99 8.51 -20.42
CA LYS A 396 -1.41 7.11 -20.28
C LYS A 396 -0.57 6.32 -19.26
N ASN A 397 0.67 6.72 -19.00
CA ASN A 397 1.59 5.99 -18.11
C ASN A 397 2.02 6.81 -16.88
N LEU A 398 1.31 7.90 -16.56
CA LEU A 398 1.61 8.80 -15.42
C LEU A 398 1.80 8.06 -14.10
N ASP A 399 0.95 7.07 -13.83
CA ASP A 399 1.01 6.28 -12.61
C ASP A 399 2.30 5.45 -12.48
N HIS A 400 3.00 5.24 -13.59
CA HIS A 400 4.29 4.58 -13.61
C HIS A 400 5.45 5.57 -13.48
N LEU A 401 5.27 6.88 -13.48
CA LEU A 401 6.39 7.81 -13.36
C LEU A 401 6.79 8.03 -11.90
N SER A 402 8.08 8.32 -11.69
CA SER A 402 8.65 8.69 -10.39
C SER A 402 8.31 10.12 -10.05
N THR A 403 8.37 10.47 -8.76
CA THR A 403 8.05 11.82 -8.31
C THR A 403 8.95 12.88 -8.98
N HIS A 404 10.21 12.56 -9.25
CA HIS A 404 11.14 13.46 -9.94
C HIS A 404 10.71 13.81 -11.37
N ASP A 405 9.96 12.92 -12.03
CA ASP A 405 9.45 13.19 -13.38
C ASP A 405 8.35 14.28 -13.37
N PHE A 406 7.81 14.62 -12.18
CA PHE A 406 6.81 15.67 -12.00
C PHE A 406 7.39 17.05 -11.69
N ASP A 407 8.70 17.15 -11.42
CA ASP A 407 9.38 18.41 -11.14
C ASP A 407 9.73 19.20 -12.44
N GLU A 408 9.48 18.60 -13.61
CA GLU A 408 9.79 19.17 -14.93
C GLU A 408 8.69 20.16 -15.38
N PRO A 409 9.00 21.45 -15.67
CA PRO A 409 8.00 22.48 -15.98
C PRO A 409 6.97 22.12 -17.06
N GLN A 410 7.38 21.38 -18.09
CA GLN A 410 6.50 20.95 -19.17
C GLN A 410 5.49 19.87 -18.73
N VAL A 411 5.85 19.07 -17.72
CA VAL A 411 4.94 18.09 -17.10
C VAL A 411 3.84 18.79 -16.30
N HIS A 412 4.16 19.90 -15.63
CA HIS A 412 3.16 20.75 -14.97
C HIS A 412 2.09 21.21 -15.96
N GLU A 413 2.50 21.82 -17.08
CA GLU A 413 1.56 22.33 -18.10
C GLU A 413 0.62 21.23 -18.63
N TRP A 414 1.18 20.04 -18.90
CA TRP A 414 0.39 18.92 -19.40
C TRP A 414 -0.62 18.37 -18.39
N LEU A 415 -0.23 18.36 -17.11
CA LEU A 415 -1.09 17.93 -16.01
C LEU A 415 -2.17 18.96 -15.73
N ASP A 416 -1.84 20.24 -15.70
CA ASP A 416 -2.80 21.33 -15.49
C ASP A 416 -3.89 21.32 -16.56
N GLU A 417 -3.50 21.23 -17.84
CA GLU A 417 -4.48 21.08 -18.92
C GLU A 417 -5.34 19.82 -18.78
N ALA A 418 -4.74 18.69 -18.40
CA ALA A 418 -5.47 17.43 -18.24
C ALA A 418 -6.45 17.49 -17.05
N MET A 419 -6.05 18.15 -15.98
CA MET A 419 -6.85 18.38 -14.78
C MET A 419 -8.00 19.35 -15.05
N LEU A 420 -7.75 20.45 -15.76
CA LEU A 420 -8.79 21.40 -16.20
C LEU A 420 -9.84 20.69 -17.05
N ARG A 421 -9.44 19.88 -18.04
CA ARG A 421 -10.41 19.12 -18.86
C ARG A 421 -11.27 18.15 -18.03
N ARG A 422 -10.74 17.61 -16.93
CA ARG A 422 -11.45 16.67 -16.06
C ARG A 422 -12.34 17.36 -15.02
N ALA A 423 -11.99 18.57 -14.61
CA ALA A 423 -12.86 19.39 -13.77
C ALA A 423 -14.13 19.84 -14.52
N TRP A 424 -14.06 19.96 -15.86
CA TRP A 424 -15.16 20.46 -16.69
C TRP A 424 -16.00 19.35 -17.35
N ASN A 425 -15.44 18.15 -17.55
CA ASN A 425 -16.13 17.00 -18.13
C ASN A 425 -16.50 15.96 -17.06
N ARG A 426 -17.51 16.23 -16.21
CA ARG A 426 -18.40 15.22 -15.57
C ARG A 426 -19.34 15.81 -14.53
#